data_AF-A0A7Y4YED2-F1
#
_entry.id   AF-A0A7Y4YED2-F1
#
_cell.length_a   1.000
_cell.length_b   1.000
_cell.length_c   1.000
_cell.angle_alpha   90.00
_cell.angle_beta   90.00
_cell.angle_gamma   90.00
#
_symmetry.space_group_name_H-M   'P 1'
#
loop_
_entity.id
_entity.type
_entity.pdbx_description
1 polymer ?
#
loop_
_entity_poly.entity_id
_entity_poly.type
_entity_poly.pdbx_seq_one_letter_code
_entity_poly.pdbx_strand_id
1 'polypeptide(L)'
;MASEENKNSFKGVRSMFLAGSVSKMKDIEDLYPTNIAKALKINHSRYIEKLHKPGKFTFEHIWQLSKLLEIDMQLIIDIIKKELQSNAKVSKKKSL
;
A
#
# COMPACT_ATOMS: atom_id res chain seq x y z
N MET A 1 22.61 -10.46 -13.36
CA MET A 1 22.16 -9.12 -13.82
C MET A 1 20.65 -8.97 -13.59
N ALA A 2 20.19 -8.88 -12.33
CA ALA A 2 18.76 -8.71 -12.01
C ALA A 2 18.54 -7.70 -10.87
N SER A 3 19.52 -6.84 -10.62
CA SER A 3 19.68 -6.18 -9.32
C SER A 3 19.53 -4.66 -9.36
N GLU A 4 19.42 -4.04 -10.53
CA GLU A 4 19.39 -2.57 -10.66
C GLU A 4 18.07 -2.00 -11.21
N GLU A 5 17.39 -2.70 -12.13
CA GLU A 5 16.09 -2.22 -12.66
C GLU A 5 14.99 -2.15 -11.59
N ASN A 6 14.97 -3.08 -10.62
CA ASN A 6 13.98 -3.09 -9.54
C ASN A 6 14.14 -1.92 -8.55
N LYS A 7 15.34 -1.34 -8.38
CA LYS A 7 15.53 -0.21 -7.44
C LYS A 7 14.87 1.07 -7.91
N ASN A 8 14.75 1.27 -9.23
CA ASN A 8 14.09 2.45 -9.79
C ASN A 8 12.56 2.31 -9.83
N SER A 9 12.02 1.09 -10.00
CA SER A 9 10.57 0.88 -10.14
C SER A 9 9.77 1.26 -8.88
N PHE A 10 10.33 1.09 -7.68
CA PHE A 10 9.62 1.38 -6.43
C PHE A 10 9.83 2.81 -5.92
N LYS A 11 10.72 3.57 -6.56
CA LYS A 11 11.09 4.93 -6.16
C LYS A 11 9.93 5.92 -6.26
N GLY A 12 9.03 5.71 -7.22
CA GLY A 12 7.79 6.49 -7.38
C GLY A 12 6.84 6.29 -6.20
N VAL A 13 6.55 5.03 -5.86
CA VAL A 13 5.68 4.67 -4.74
C VAL A 13 6.26 5.18 -3.41
N ARG A 14 7.57 4.96 -3.19
CA ARG A 14 8.28 5.50 -2.02
C ARG A 14 8.11 7.02 -1.91
N SER A 15 8.33 7.75 -3.01
CA SER A 15 8.21 9.21 -3.02
C SER A 15 6.80 9.66 -2.68
N MET A 16 5.76 8.98 -3.16
CA MET A 16 4.37 9.32 -2.80
C MET A 16 4.09 9.11 -1.31
N PHE A 17 4.61 8.03 -0.71
CA PHE A 17 4.47 7.81 0.73
C PHE A 17 5.19 8.91 1.53
N LEU A 18 6.41 9.27 1.15
CA LEU A 18 7.21 10.30 1.84
C LEU A 18 6.66 11.71 1.64
N ALA A 19 6.12 12.01 0.46
CA ALA A 19 5.48 13.29 0.17
C ALA A 19 4.09 13.43 0.80
N GLY A 20 3.55 12.37 1.43
CA GLY A 20 2.20 12.35 1.97
C GLY A 20 1.11 12.40 0.89
N SER A 21 1.45 12.11 -0.36
CA SER A 21 0.50 12.09 -1.49
C SER A 21 -0.37 10.82 -1.48
N VAL A 22 0.06 9.77 -0.78
CA VAL A 22 -0.75 8.56 -0.55
C VAL A 22 -1.74 8.86 0.57
N SER A 23 -3.01 9.06 0.22
CA SER A 23 -4.10 9.20 1.21
C SER A 23 -4.82 7.88 1.46
N LYS A 24 -4.77 6.97 0.48
CA LYS A 24 -5.37 5.64 0.49
C LYS A 24 -4.41 4.64 -0.11
N MET A 25 -4.47 3.38 0.34
CA MET A 25 -3.65 2.31 -0.25
C MET A 25 -3.99 2.09 -1.73
N LYS A 26 -5.20 2.45 -2.19
CA LYS A 26 -5.55 2.41 -3.62
C LYS A 26 -4.70 3.38 -4.48
N ASP A 27 -4.18 4.47 -3.92
CA ASP A 27 -3.45 5.48 -4.71
C ASP A 27 -2.15 4.93 -5.31
N ILE A 28 -1.62 3.83 -4.74
CA ILE A 28 -0.43 3.15 -5.26
C ILE A 28 -0.76 2.02 -6.24
N GLU A 29 -2.04 1.78 -6.55
CA GLU A 29 -2.50 0.77 -7.50
C GLU A 29 -2.03 1.05 -8.93
N ASP A 30 -2.00 2.34 -9.30
CA ASP A 30 -1.58 2.80 -10.62
C ASP A 30 -0.06 2.59 -10.85
N LEU A 31 0.70 2.53 -9.75
CA LEU A 31 2.15 2.41 -9.78
C LEU A 31 2.60 0.98 -9.48
N TYR A 32 2.86 0.25 -10.56
CA TYR A 32 3.54 -1.05 -10.55
C TYR A 32 2.87 -2.14 -9.69
N PRO A 33 1.56 -2.39 -9.84
CA PRO A 33 0.85 -3.33 -8.97
C PRO A 33 1.36 -4.77 -9.12
N THR A 34 1.81 -5.16 -10.31
CA THR A 34 2.38 -6.49 -10.58
C THR A 34 3.74 -6.71 -9.89
N ASN A 35 4.59 -5.68 -9.83
CA ASN A 35 5.93 -5.81 -9.25
C ASN A 35 5.86 -5.86 -7.72
N ILE A 36 4.97 -5.04 -7.12
CA ILE A 36 4.75 -5.07 -5.67
C ILE A 36 4.09 -6.38 -5.26
N ALA A 37 3.08 -6.86 -6.01
CA ALA A 37 2.45 -8.15 -5.74
C ALA A 37 3.47 -9.31 -5.76
N LYS A 38 4.36 -9.34 -6.77
CA LYS A 38 5.45 -10.31 -6.85
C LYS A 38 6.41 -10.21 -5.67
N ALA A 39 6.82 -9.00 -5.29
CA ALA A 39 7.73 -8.77 -4.15
C ALA A 39 7.12 -9.22 -2.82
N LEU A 40 5.81 -9.02 -2.65
CA LEU A 40 5.03 -9.48 -1.50
C LEU A 40 4.65 -10.97 -1.57
N LYS A 41 5.06 -11.69 -2.62
CA LYS A 41 4.72 -13.10 -2.89
C LYS A 41 3.21 -13.39 -2.83
N ILE A 42 2.41 -12.43 -3.29
CA ILE A 42 0.96 -12.54 -3.36
C ILE A 42 0.47 -12.45 -4.79
N ASN A 43 -0.65 -13.10 -5.07
CA ASN A 43 -1.31 -13.00 -6.35
C ASN A 43 -1.75 -11.54 -6.61
N HIS A 44 -1.58 -11.08 -7.85
CA HIS A 44 -1.96 -9.73 -8.28
C HIS A 44 -3.39 -9.36 -7.87
N SER A 45 -4.38 -10.20 -8.17
CA SER A 45 -5.78 -9.95 -7.79
C SER A 45 -5.98 -9.82 -6.28
N ARG A 46 -5.22 -10.58 -5.49
CA ARG A 46 -5.28 -10.52 -4.03
C ARG A 46 -4.60 -9.28 -3.48
N TYR A 47 -3.55 -8.80 -4.15
CA TYR A 47 -2.92 -7.52 -3.86
C TYR A 47 -3.87 -6.36 -4.12
N ILE A 48 -4.46 -6.29 -5.32
CA ILE A 48 -5.46 -5.27 -5.68
C ILE A 48 -6.62 -5.27 -4.67
N GLU A 49 -7.15 -6.45 -4.31
CA GLU A 49 -8.20 -6.53 -3.30
C GLU A 49 -7.79 -5.91 -1.95
N LYS A 50 -6.53 -6.10 -1.53
CA LYS A 50 -6.00 -5.51 -0.30
C LYS A 50 -5.78 -4.00 -0.43
N LEU A 51 -5.40 -3.48 -1.60
CA LEU A 51 -5.32 -2.03 -1.81
C LEU A 51 -6.69 -1.35 -1.66
N HIS A 52 -7.73 -1.99 -2.19
CA HIS A 52 -9.12 -1.54 -2.01
C HIS A 52 -9.68 -1.80 -0.61
N LYS A 53 -9.14 -2.78 0.12
CA LYS A 53 -9.52 -3.15 1.48
C LYS A 53 -8.28 -3.23 2.37
N PRO A 54 -7.74 -2.08 2.81
CA PRO A 54 -6.45 -2.01 3.50
C PRO A 54 -6.42 -2.80 4.83
N GLY A 55 -7.57 -3.03 5.46
CA GLY A 55 -7.69 -3.86 6.66
C GLY A 55 -7.40 -5.36 6.44
N LYS A 56 -7.28 -5.81 5.18
CA LYS A 56 -6.84 -7.17 4.85
C LYS A 56 -5.32 -7.30 4.79
N PHE A 57 -4.55 -6.21 4.85
CA PHE A 57 -3.10 -6.32 4.97
C PHE A 57 -2.74 -6.94 6.32
N THR A 58 -1.93 -8.00 6.29
CA THR A 58 -1.36 -8.56 7.52
C THR A 58 -0.09 -7.80 7.87
N PHE A 59 0.34 -7.88 9.13
CA PHE A 59 1.60 -7.27 9.58
C PHE A 59 2.79 -7.67 8.72
N GLU A 60 2.89 -8.94 8.33
CA GLU A 60 3.96 -9.45 7.47
C GLU A 60 4.00 -8.73 6.10
N HIS A 61 2.84 -8.52 5.47
CA HIS A 61 2.78 -7.79 4.20
C HIS A 61 3.22 -6.32 4.37
N ILE A 62 2.81 -5.67 5.46
CA ILE A 62 3.19 -4.27 5.74
C ILE A 62 4.70 -4.18 5.99
N TRP A 63 5.26 -5.13 6.73
CA TRP A 63 6.70 -5.21 6.98
C TRP A 63 7.50 -5.43 5.70
N GLN A 64 7.05 -6.34 4.84
CA GLN A 64 7.67 -6.58 3.54
C GLN A 64 7.57 -5.34 2.63
N LEU A 65 6.43 -4.65 2.64
CA LEU A 65 6.25 -3.42 1.87
C LEU A 65 7.16 -2.30 2.37
N SER A 66 7.30 -2.14 3.68
CA SER A 66 8.24 -1.20 4.31
C SER A 66 9.68 -1.48 3.91
N LYS A 67 10.10 -2.76 3.90
CA LYS A 67 11.43 -3.17 3.42
C LYS A 67 11.61 -2.92 1.92
N LEU A 68 10.59 -3.19 1.12
CA LEU A 68 10.63 -3.01 -0.33
C LEU A 68 10.74 -1.54 -0.73
N LEU A 69 10.01 -0.68 -0.03
CA LEU A 69 9.95 0.76 -0.30
C LEU A 69 11.01 1.55 0.49
N GLU A 70 11.75 0.92 1.39
CA GLU A 70 12.70 1.56 2.29
C GLU A 70 12.09 2.76 3.04
N ILE A 71 10.88 2.54 3.59
CA ILE A 71 10.14 3.52 4.40
C ILE A 71 9.76 2.94 5.76
N ASP A 72 9.46 3.82 6.70
CA ASP A 72 9.00 3.41 8.01
C ASP A 72 7.62 2.71 7.92
N MET A 73 7.51 1.55 8.58
CA MET A 73 6.27 0.79 8.65
C MET A 73 5.12 1.60 9.24
N GLN A 74 5.39 2.48 10.20
CA GLN A 74 4.38 3.33 10.83
C GLN A 74 3.69 4.24 9.83
N LEU A 75 4.39 4.71 8.78
CA LEU A 75 3.77 5.52 7.73
C LEU A 75 2.67 4.74 6.99
N ILE A 76 2.96 3.48 6.65
CA ILE A 76 2.02 2.60 5.97
C ILE A 76 0.83 2.29 6.90
N ILE A 77 1.11 1.99 8.17
CA ILE A 77 0.09 1.69 9.17
C ILE A 77 -0.83 2.90 9.41
N ASP A 78 -0.26 4.12 9.48
CA ASP A 78 -1.03 5.34 9.70
C ASP A 78 -2.02 5.59 8.55
N ILE A 79 -1.56 5.45 7.30
CA ILE A 79 -2.41 5.56 6.11
C ILE A 79 -3.54 4.51 6.16
N ILE A 80 -3.22 3.25 6.46
CA ILE A 80 -4.22 2.18 6.60
C ILE A 80 -5.23 2.53 7.70
N LYS A 81 -4.77 2.98 8.87
CA LYS A 81 -5.65 3.36 9.99
C LYS A 81 -6.56 4.53 9.61
N LYS A 82 -6.01 5.58 9.00
CA LYS A 82 -6.73 6.77 8.55
C LYS A 82 -7.78 6.43 7.51
N GLU A 83 -7.45 5.54 6.57
CA GLU A 83 -8.38 5.05 5.56
C GLU A 83 -9.50 4.21 6.19
N LEU A 84 -9.18 3.29 7.11
CA LEU A 84 -10.18 2.48 7.82
C LEU A 84 -11.13 3.35 8.65
N GLN A 85 -10.61 4.34 9.38
CA GLN A 85 -11.43 5.29 10.13
C GLN A 85 -12.32 6.14 9.22
N SER A 86 -11.80 6.58 8.08
CA SER A 86 -12.57 7.36 7.10
C SER A 86 -13.70 6.52 6.50
N ASN A 87 -13.42 5.27 6.12
CA ASN A 87 -14.43 4.35 5.61
C ASN A 87 -15.51 4.04 6.66
N ALA A 88 -15.14 3.84 7.93
CA ALA A 88 -16.10 3.62 9.02
C ALA A 88 -17.04 4.81 9.26
N LYS A 89 -16.54 6.05 9.09
CA LYS A 89 -17.37 7.27 9.20
C LYS A 89 -18.35 7.40 8.03
N VAL A 90 -17.95 7.03 6.81
CA VAL A 90 -18.82 7.02 5.63
C VAL A 90 -19.97 6.02 5.79
N SER A 91 -19.70 4.84 6.35
CA SER A 91 -20.74 3.83 6.62
C SER A 91 -21.82 4.32 7.58
N LYS A 92 -21.44 5.07 8.63
CA LYS A 92 -22.41 5.61 9.61
C LYS A 92 -23.27 6.74 9.05
N LYS A 93 -22.76 7.51 8.08
CA LYS A 93 -23.49 8.65 7.49
C LYS A 93 -24.49 8.22 6.41
N LYS A 94 -24.39 6.99 5.90
CA LYS A 94 -25.30 6.45 4.86
C LYS A 94 -26.52 5.72 5.44
N SER A 95 -26.61 5.64 6.77
CA SER A 95 -27.71 5.00 7.52
C SER A 95 -28.55 6.01 8.34
N LEU A 96 -28.41 7.31 8.05
CA LEU A 96 -29.21 8.42 8.57
C LEU A 96 -29.83 9.15 7.38
#